data_AF-T0I393-F1
#
_entry.id   AF-T0I393-F1
#
_cell.length_a   1.000
_cell.length_b   1.000
_cell.length_c   1.000
_cell.angle_alpha   90.00
_cell.angle_beta   90.00
_cell.angle_gamma   90.00
#
_symmetry.space_group_name_H-M   'P 1'
#
loop_
_entity.id
_entity.type
_entity.pdbx_description
1 polymer ?
#
loop_
_entity_poly.entity_id
_entity_poly.type
_entity_poly.pdbx_seq_one_letter_code
_entity_poly.pdbx_strand_id
1 'polypeptide(L)'
;MAWLFGTIHSAKTPLLWQTGKVRQALDDSNEIMVEVGNLADESDIAATFARLAQNRGQPPLSQRVEAEQRPALATLLRKSGYSDGDFAAMDTWAAALTLAQTGANKDQARNGVDRAVIAAAGKRPVVELEGAAKQLGLFDSLAEHEQRDLLSAVVAEADRLDADLAARWRKGDMVAIERETRRGLLADPELRAVLFVGRNRDWTARIAQAIKSGRRPFVAVGAAHMAGPEGLPAMLARQGYTVTRVQ
;
A
#
# COMPACT_ATOMS: atom_id res chain seq x y z
N MET A 1 24.10 2.19 -7.56
CA MET A 1 23.15 3.32 -7.66
C MET A 1 21.75 2.74 -7.76
N ALA A 2 20.73 3.41 -7.25
CA ALA A 2 19.32 3.04 -7.42
C ALA A 2 18.49 4.31 -7.60
N TRP A 3 17.33 4.18 -8.22
CA TRP A 3 16.33 5.25 -8.28
C TRP A 3 15.14 4.87 -7.42
N LEU A 4 14.64 5.82 -6.62
CA LEU A 4 13.47 5.62 -5.77
C LEU A 4 12.33 6.45 -6.35
N PHE A 5 11.20 5.79 -6.60
CA PHE A 5 10.02 6.40 -7.19
C PHE A 5 8.77 6.06 -6.37
N GLY A 6 8.10 7.09 -5.86
CA GLY A 6 6.82 6.95 -5.15
C GLY A 6 5.68 6.72 -6.13
N THR A 7 4.89 5.66 -5.97
CA THR A 7 3.71 5.36 -6.80
C THR A 7 2.41 5.67 -6.05
N ILE A 8 1.28 5.62 -6.76
CA ILE A 8 -0.05 5.56 -6.17
C ILE A 8 -0.81 4.38 -6.78
N HIS A 9 -1.64 3.72 -5.97
CA HIS A 9 -2.35 2.50 -6.38
C HIS A 9 -3.59 2.76 -7.24
N SER A 10 -4.11 3.99 -7.22
CA SER A 10 -5.31 4.34 -7.98
C SER A 10 -5.32 5.80 -8.40
N ALA A 11 -6.02 6.08 -9.50
CA ALA A 11 -6.27 7.43 -9.99
C ALA A 11 -7.58 7.50 -10.77
N LYS A 12 -8.31 8.62 -10.66
CA LYS A 12 -9.56 8.84 -11.40
C LYS A 12 -9.38 8.71 -12.92
N THR A 13 -8.22 9.14 -13.41
CA THR A 13 -7.82 9.06 -14.82
C THR A 13 -6.36 8.62 -14.91
N PRO A 14 -5.91 8.04 -16.03
CA PRO A 14 -4.51 7.73 -16.25
C PRO A 14 -3.60 8.93 -16.01
N LEU A 15 -2.49 8.71 -15.29
CA LEU A 15 -1.53 9.76 -14.96
C LEU A 15 -0.36 9.78 -15.92
N LEU A 16 0.05 10.98 -16.34
CA LEU A 16 1.32 11.20 -17.05
C LEU A 16 2.47 11.16 -16.04
N TRP A 17 2.95 9.96 -15.73
CA TRP A 17 3.97 9.74 -14.70
C TRP A 17 5.40 9.69 -15.25
N GLN A 18 5.57 9.35 -16.54
CA GLN A 18 6.89 9.28 -17.20
C GLN A 18 7.39 10.65 -17.64
N THR A 19 7.75 11.51 -16.68
CA THR A 19 8.52 12.71 -17.00
C THR A 19 9.88 12.34 -17.61
N GLY A 20 10.56 13.29 -18.27
CA GLY A 20 11.87 13.03 -18.89
C GLY A 20 12.88 12.43 -17.91
N LYS A 21 12.92 12.93 -16.66
CA LYS A 21 13.80 12.40 -15.62
C LYS A 21 13.43 10.99 -15.16
N VAL A 22 12.12 10.68 -15.07
CA VAL A 22 11.65 9.33 -14.71
C VAL A 22 11.96 8.34 -15.83
N ARG A 23 11.77 8.74 -17.09
CA ARG A 23 12.13 7.90 -18.25
C ARG A 23 13.63 7.60 -18.27
N GLN A 24 14.46 8.63 -18.10
CA GLN A 24 15.91 8.44 -18.03
C GLN A 24 16.31 7.49 -16.89
N ALA A 25 15.73 7.67 -15.70
CA ALA A 25 15.96 6.77 -14.56
C ALA A 25 15.55 5.31 -14.85
N LEU A 26 14.44 5.10 -15.57
CA LEU A 26 14.06 3.77 -16.03
C LEU A 26 15.08 3.21 -17.03
N ASP A 27 15.48 4.00 -18.02
CA ASP A 27 16.41 3.57 -19.09
C ASP A 27 17.80 3.22 -18.54
N ASP A 28 18.26 3.94 -17.52
CA ASP A 28 19.55 3.71 -16.87
C ASP A 28 19.52 2.51 -15.89
N SER A 29 18.32 2.08 -15.49
CA SER A 29 18.09 0.93 -14.60
C SER A 29 18.15 -0.40 -15.32
N ASN A 30 18.64 -1.43 -14.64
CA ASN A 30 18.73 -2.79 -15.20
C ASN A 30 17.72 -3.77 -14.59
N GLU A 31 16.94 -3.34 -13.60
CA GLU A 31 15.86 -4.10 -12.99
C GLU A 31 14.82 -3.13 -12.39
N ILE A 32 13.59 -3.61 -12.25
CA ILE A 32 12.51 -2.89 -11.58
C ILE A 32 12.21 -3.62 -10.27
N MET A 33 12.27 -2.92 -9.13
CA MET A 33 11.87 -3.46 -7.83
C MET A 33 10.54 -2.85 -7.41
N VAL A 34 9.55 -3.67 -7.09
CA VAL A 34 8.19 -3.25 -6.72
C VAL A 34 7.71 -3.96 -5.46
N GLU A 35 6.70 -3.42 -4.77
CA GLU A 35 6.09 -4.09 -3.61
C GLU A 35 5.59 -5.49 -3.98
N VAL A 36 4.75 -5.54 -5.01
CA VAL A 36 4.11 -6.73 -5.57
C VAL A 36 4.29 -6.69 -7.09
N GLY A 37 4.78 -7.76 -7.68
CA GLY A 37 5.18 -7.84 -9.09
C GLY A 37 4.08 -8.36 -10.02
N ASN A 38 3.11 -9.09 -9.47
CA ASN A 38 2.03 -9.72 -10.22
C ASN A 38 0.69 -8.95 -10.16
N LEU A 39 0.70 -7.62 -10.01
CA LEU A 39 -0.53 -6.80 -9.94
C LEU A 39 -1.47 -6.96 -11.15
N ALA A 40 -0.97 -7.45 -12.29
CA ALA A 40 -1.79 -7.77 -13.47
C ALA A 40 -2.58 -9.08 -13.32
N ASP A 41 -2.11 -10.02 -12.49
CA ASP A 41 -2.78 -11.29 -12.20
C ASP A 41 -3.74 -11.12 -11.01
N GLU A 42 -4.88 -10.47 -11.29
CA GLU A 42 -5.94 -10.23 -10.31
C GLU A 42 -6.49 -11.55 -9.74
N SER A 43 -6.40 -12.65 -10.50
CA SER A 43 -6.91 -13.96 -10.09
C SER A 43 -6.04 -14.62 -9.03
N ASP A 44 -4.71 -14.56 -9.18
CA ASP A 44 -3.77 -15.09 -8.19
C ASP A 44 -3.80 -14.29 -6.88
N ILE A 45 -3.91 -12.96 -6.99
CA ILE A 45 -4.06 -12.08 -5.82
C ILE A 45 -5.37 -12.39 -5.09
N ALA A 46 -6.49 -12.55 -5.82
CA ALA A 46 -7.78 -12.90 -5.23
C ALA A 46 -7.75 -14.30 -4.57
N ALA A 47 -7.09 -15.27 -5.19
CA ALA A 47 -6.93 -16.61 -4.62
C ALA A 47 -6.07 -16.58 -3.34
N THR A 48 -5.01 -15.77 -3.33
CA THR A 48 -4.16 -15.56 -2.15
C THR A 48 -4.94 -14.90 -1.02
N PHE A 49 -5.71 -13.84 -1.32
CA PHE A 49 -6.60 -13.21 -0.34
C PHE A 49 -7.62 -14.21 0.22
N ALA A 50 -8.34 -14.93 -0.65
CA ALA A 50 -9.36 -15.90 -0.24
C ALA A 50 -8.81 -17.06 0.58
N ARG A 51 -7.52 -17.42 0.41
CA ARG A 51 -6.85 -18.43 1.24
C ARG A 51 -6.50 -17.89 2.62
N LEU A 52 -5.93 -16.68 2.69
CA LEU A 52 -5.48 -16.08 3.95
C LEU A 52 -6.65 -15.56 4.80
N ALA A 53 -7.72 -15.05 4.17
CA ALA A 53 -8.85 -14.44 4.87
C ALA A 53 -9.73 -15.41 5.68
N GLN A 54 -9.54 -16.73 5.55
CA GLN A 54 -10.49 -17.72 6.07
C GLN A 54 -10.41 -17.88 7.58
N ASN A 55 -11.51 -17.56 8.26
CA ASN A 55 -11.71 -17.91 9.66
C ASN A 55 -13.19 -18.13 9.95
N ARG A 56 -13.54 -19.11 10.81
CA ARG A 56 -14.95 -19.47 11.06
C ARG A 56 -15.38 -19.10 12.46
N GLY A 57 -16.66 -18.76 12.59
CA GLY A 57 -17.28 -18.51 13.89
C GLY A 57 -16.96 -17.12 14.46
N GLN A 58 -16.49 -16.22 13.60
CA GLN A 58 -16.25 -14.84 13.99
C GLN A 58 -17.58 -14.14 14.30
N PRO A 59 -17.64 -13.29 15.35
CA PRO A 59 -18.87 -12.58 15.67
C PRO A 59 -19.25 -11.58 14.56
N PRO A 60 -20.47 -11.04 14.52
CA PRO A 60 -20.84 -9.99 13.58
C PRO A 60 -19.89 -8.77 13.68
N LEU A 61 -19.69 -8.01 12.59
CA LEU A 61 -18.73 -6.90 12.59
C LEU A 61 -19.06 -5.83 13.63
N SER A 62 -20.34 -5.62 13.96
CA SER A 62 -20.78 -4.72 15.03
C SER A 62 -20.24 -5.08 16.42
N GLN A 63 -19.78 -6.32 16.63
CA GLN A 63 -19.12 -6.78 17.85
C GLN A 63 -17.59 -6.80 17.75
N ARG A 64 -17.05 -6.44 16.56
CA ARG A 64 -15.61 -6.28 16.29
C ARG A 64 -15.16 -4.83 16.27
N VAL A 65 -16.08 -3.88 16.47
CA VAL A 65 -15.79 -2.45 16.62
C VAL A 65 -16.36 -1.94 17.94
N GLU A 66 -15.85 -0.79 18.39
CA GLU A 66 -16.37 -0.10 19.56
C GLU A 66 -17.82 0.38 19.33
N ALA A 67 -18.57 0.51 20.43
CA ALA A 67 -20.01 0.79 20.38
C ALA A 67 -20.33 2.09 19.62
N GLU A 68 -19.48 3.09 19.76
CA GLU A 68 -19.57 4.41 19.14
C GLU A 68 -19.42 4.34 17.61
N GLN A 69 -18.74 3.32 17.08
CA GLN A 69 -18.48 3.17 15.64
C GLN A 69 -19.56 2.38 14.92
N ARG A 70 -20.43 1.66 15.65
CA ARG A 70 -21.50 0.83 15.07
C ARG A 70 -22.41 1.57 14.09
N PRO A 71 -22.85 2.84 14.32
CA PRO A 71 -23.68 3.57 13.35
C PRO A 71 -22.95 3.85 12.02
N ALA A 72 -21.66 4.18 12.09
CA ALA A 72 -20.82 4.42 10.92
C ALA A 72 -20.60 3.11 10.15
N LEU A 73 -20.28 2.03 10.86
CA LEU A 73 -20.16 0.68 10.28
C LEU A 73 -21.46 0.24 9.59
N ALA A 74 -22.62 0.41 10.24
CA ALA A 74 -23.91 0.05 9.67
C ALA A 74 -24.21 0.83 8.38
N THR A 75 -23.79 2.10 8.32
CA THR A 75 -23.90 2.92 7.10
C THR A 75 -22.97 2.41 6.00
N LEU A 76 -21.72 2.09 6.33
CA LEU A 76 -20.75 1.53 5.40
C LEU A 76 -21.24 0.19 4.84
N LEU A 77 -21.69 -0.75 5.69
CA LEU A 77 -22.23 -2.04 5.28
C LEU A 77 -23.40 -1.88 4.29
N ARG A 78 -24.36 -1.02 4.60
CA ARG A 78 -25.48 -0.70 3.69
C ARG A 78 -25.02 -0.14 2.35
N LYS A 79 -24.08 0.81 2.35
CA LYS A 79 -23.51 1.38 1.11
C LYS A 79 -22.77 0.31 0.30
N SER A 80 -22.20 -0.69 0.98
CA SER A 80 -21.45 -1.80 0.40
C SER A 80 -22.31 -2.96 -0.09
N GLY A 81 -23.61 -2.97 0.25
CA GLY A 81 -24.49 -4.10 -0.03
C GLY A 81 -24.25 -5.32 0.86
N TYR A 82 -23.61 -5.14 2.01
CA TYR A 82 -23.35 -6.21 2.98
C TYR A 82 -24.26 -6.10 4.22
N SER A 83 -24.48 -7.24 4.87
CA SER A 83 -25.09 -7.37 6.19
C SER A 83 -24.03 -7.58 7.26
N ASP A 84 -24.35 -7.26 8.51
CA ASP A 84 -23.42 -7.35 9.66
C ASP A 84 -22.86 -8.77 9.89
N GLY A 85 -23.63 -9.80 9.50
CA GLY A 85 -23.26 -11.22 9.63
C GLY A 85 -22.48 -11.81 8.45
N ASP A 86 -22.33 -11.08 7.33
CA ASP A 86 -21.75 -11.65 6.09
C ASP A 86 -20.26 -12.01 6.23
N PHE A 87 -19.61 -11.48 7.27
CA PHE A 87 -18.18 -11.62 7.52
C PHE A 87 -17.85 -12.70 8.57
N ALA A 88 -18.83 -13.52 8.98
CA ALA A 88 -18.62 -14.56 10.01
C ALA A 88 -17.63 -15.67 9.60
N ALA A 89 -17.36 -15.78 8.30
CA ALA A 89 -16.42 -16.73 7.70
C ALA A 89 -15.08 -16.09 7.27
N MET A 90 -14.77 -14.88 7.75
CA MET A 90 -13.46 -14.26 7.52
C MET A 90 -12.93 -13.46 8.71
N ASP A 91 -11.60 -13.34 8.75
CA ASP A 91 -10.90 -12.55 9.74
C ASP A 91 -11.24 -11.06 9.68
N THR A 92 -11.03 -10.38 10.81
CA THR A 92 -11.34 -8.96 10.98
C THR A 92 -10.55 -8.10 10.00
N TRP A 93 -9.26 -8.41 9.77
CA TRP A 93 -8.44 -7.71 8.78
C TRP A 93 -8.99 -7.83 7.36
N ALA A 94 -9.46 -9.02 6.98
CA ALA A 94 -9.97 -9.30 5.64
C ALA A 94 -11.31 -8.59 5.41
N ALA A 95 -12.16 -8.55 6.42
CA ALA A 95 -13.38 -7.76 6.43
C ALA A 95 -13.07 -6.27 6.27
N ALA A 96 -12.09 -5.75 7.03
CA ALA A 96 -11.66 -4.36 6.93
C ALA A 96 -11.17 -4.00 5.53
N LEU A 97 -10.31 -4.81 4.90
CA LEU A 97 -9.81 -4.54 3.54
C LEU A 97 -10.90 -4.69 2.46
N THR A 98 -11.88 -5.55 2.68
CA THR A 98 -13.04 -5.68 1.79
C THR A 98 -13.90 -4.42 1.86
N LEU A 99 -14.18 -3.93 3.08
CA LEU A 99 -14.94 -2.69 3.28
C LEU A 99 -14.18 -1.45 2.78
N ALA A 100 -12.85 -1.40 2.97
CA ALA A 100 -12.00 -0.31 2.47
C ALA A 100 -12.00 -0.19 0.94
N GLN A 101 -12.23 -1.32 0.24
CA GLN A 101 -12.37 -1.34 -1.21
C GLN A 101 -13.79 -1.01 -1.67
N THR A 102 -14.75 -0.85 -0.77
CA THR A 102 -16.11 -0.47 -1.16
C THR A 102 -16.11 0.94 -1.73
N GLY A 103 -16.60 1.06 -2.97
CA GLY A 103 -16.58 2.33 -3.71
C GLY A 103 -15.30 2.55 -4.51
N ALA A 104 -14.30 1.66 -4.38
CA ALA A 104 -13.16 1.64 -5.27
C ALA A 104 -13.62 1.25 -6.68
N ASN A 105 -13.39 2.14 -7.64
CA ASN A 105 -13.66 1.84 -9.04
C ASN A 105 -12.47 1.04 -9.60
N LYS A 106 -12.74 -0.15 -10.18
CA LYS A 106 -11.72 -1.02 -10.78
C LYS A 106 -10.90 -0.30 -11.86
N ASP A 107 -11.51 0.60 -12.62
CA ASP A 107 -10.81 1.42 -13.61
C ASP A 107 -9.82 2.36 -12.94
N GLN A 108 -10.15 2.88 -11.74
CA GLN A 108 -9.22 3.73 -11.00
C GLN A 108 -8.01 2.95 -10.50
N ALA A 109 -8.20 1.73 -10.01
CA ALA A 109 -7.09 0.85 -9.64
C ALA A 109 -6.22 0.48 -10.86
N ARG A 110 -6.84 0.28 -12.04
CA ARG A 110 -6.11 0.06 -13.30
C ARG A 110 -5.29 1.28 -13.75
N ASN A 111 -5.70 2.48 -13.35
CA ASN A 111 -4.95 3.72 -13.57
C ASN A 111 -3.79 3.93 -12.57
N GLY A 112 -3.57 3.00 -11.64
CA GLY A 112 -2.47 3.02 -10.68
C GLY A 112 -1.09 3.11 -11.36
N VAL A 113 -0.21 3.93 -10.77
CA VAL A 113 1.15 4.16 -11.29
C VAL A 113 2.05 2.94 -11.04
N ASP A 114 1.80 2.21 -9.96
CA ASP A 114 2.44 0.92 -9.67
C ASP A 114 2.27 -0.10 -10.80
N ARG A 115 1.03 -0.30 -11.28
CA ARG A 115 0.73 -1.17 -12.43
C ARG A 115 1.40 -0.66 -13.70
N ALA A 116 1.37 0.65 -13.91
CA ALA A 116 1.99 1.27 -15.08
C ALA A 116 3.52 1.11 -15.09
N VAL A 117 4.18 1.15 -13.93
CA VAL A 117 5.63 0.89 -13.80
C VAL A 117 5.95 -0.57 -14.15
N ILE A 118 5.17 -1.53 -13.65
CA ILE A 118 5.35 -2.96 -13.98
C ILE A 118 5.18 -3.17 -15.49
N ALA A 119 4.15 -2.60 -16.09
CA ALA A 119 3.94 -2.67 -17.54
C ALA A 119 5.08 -2.01 -18.34
N ALA A 120 5.68 -0.94 -17.81
CA ALA A 120 6.83 -0.28 -18.43
C ALA A 120 8.15 -1.06 -18.27
N ALA A 121 8.22 -2.11 -17.46
CA ALA A 121 9.46 -2.88 -17.25
C ALA A 121 10.00 -3.48 -18.56
N GLY A 122 9.14 -3.84 -19.52
CA GLY A 122 9.54 -4.42 -20.78
C GLY A 122 10.27 -5.75 -20.58
N LYS A 123 11.53 -5.84 -21.01
CA LYS A 123 12.39 -7.04 -20.82
C LYS A 123 13.19 -7.02 -19.51
N ARG A 124 13.15 -5.93 -18.74
CA ARG A 124 13.88 -5.83 -17.46
C ARG A 124 13.24 -6.79 -16.45
N PRO A 125 14.03 -7.47 -15.60
CA PRO A 125 13.49 -8.24 -14.50
C PRO A 125 12.63 -7.38 -13.58
N VAL A 126 11.45 -7.89 -13.22
CA VAL A 126 10.61 -7.33 -12.15
C VAL A 126 10.86 -8.16 -10.90
N VAL A 127 11.35 -7.53 -9.84
CA VAL A 127 11.72 -8.15 -8.58
C VAL A 127 10.78 -7.66 -7.47
N GLU A 128 10.12 -8.58 -6.79
CA GLU A 128 9.24 -8.24 -5.67
C GLU A 128 10.06 -7.96 -4.41
N LEU A 129 9.78 -6.85 -3.74
CA LEU A 129 10.26 -6.51 -2.41
C LEU A 129 9.49 -7.27 -1.31
N GLU A 130 8.24 -7.64 -1.59
CA GLU A 130 7.34 -8.28 -0.63
C GLU A 130 6.52 -9.42 -1.26
N GLY A 131 5.80 -9.13 -2.35
CA GLY A 131 4.87 -10.05 -2.99
C GLY A 131 3.50 -10.08 -2.30
N ALA A 132 2.45 -10.46 -3.04
CA ALA A 132 1.07 -10.37 -2.55
C ALA A 132 0.83 -11.20 -1.28
N ALA A 133 1.39 -12.42 -1.22
CA ALA A 133 1.22 -13.31 -0.07
C ALA A 133 1.86 -12.76 1.21
N LYS A 134 3.08 -12.20 1.13
CA LYS A 134 3.72 -11.58 2.31
C LYS A 134 2.96 -10.31 2.72
N GLN A 135 2.57 -9.48 1.76
CA GLN A 135 1.86 -8.23 2.05
C GLN A 135 0.52 -8.48 2.74
N LEU A 136 -0.29 -9.41 2.22
CA LEU A 136 -1.55 -9.81 2.85
C LEU A 136 -1.32 -10.53 4.18
N GLY A 137 -0.26 -11.35 4.27
CA GLY A 137 0.15 -12.01 5.50
C GLY A 137 0.54 -11.05 6.63
N LEU A 138 0.96 -9.80 6.33
CA LEU A 138 1.19 -8.80 7.37
C LEU A 138 -0.09 -8.47 8.13
N PHE A 139 -1.21 -8.32 7.41
CA PHE A 139 -2.52 -8.06 8.01
C PHE A 139 -3.04 -9.28 8.77
N ASP A 140 -2.85 -10.47 8.21
CA ASP A 140 -3.22 -11.74 8.83
C ASP A 140 -2.46 -12.04 10.13
N SER A 141 -1.20 -11.60 10.20
CA SER A 141 -0.34 -11.78 11.37
C SER A 141 -0.62 -10.79 12.51
N LEU A 142 -1.45 -9.77 12.29
CA LEU A 142 -1.85 -8.83 13.33
C LEU A 142 -2.64 -9.57 14.42
N ALA A 143 -2.39 -9.20 15.68
CA ALA A 143 -3.23 -9.65 16.78
C ALA A 143 -4.68 -9.17 16.56
N GLU A 144 -5.66 -9.93 17.05
CA GLU A 144 -7.08 -9.62 16.81
C GLU A 144 -7.47 -8.19 17.23
N HIS A 145 -6.87 -7.62 18.29
CA HIS A 145 -7.13 -6.22 18.66
C HIS A 145 -6.59 -5.23 17.60
N GLU A 146 -5.38 -5.43 17.09
CA GLU A 146 -4.80 -4.63 15.99
C GLU A 146 -5.63 -4.78 14.70
N GLN A 147 -6.18 -5.96 14.42
CA GLN A 147 -7.10 -6.15 13.29
C GLN A 147 -8.40 -5.36 13.47
N ARG A 148 -8.91 -5.24 14.70
CA ARG A 148 -10.06 -4.40 15.03
C ARG A 148 -9.72 -2.92 14.90
N ASP A 149 -8.52 -2.50 15.30
CA ASP A 149 -8.06 -1.12 15.09
C ASP A 149 -8.00 -0.77 13.60
N LEU A 150 -7.56 -1.71 12.76
CA LEU A 150 -7.64 -1.61 11.31
C LEU A 150 -9.08 -1.46 10.82
N LEU A 151 -10.02 -2.30 11.29
CA LEU A 151 -11.44 -2.17 10.93
C LEU A 151 -12.02 -0.83 11.36
N SER A 152 -11.72 -0.39 12.58
CA SER A 152 -12.12 0.88 13.16
C SER A 152 -11.59 2.07 12.36
N ALA A 153 -10.34 2.00 11.89
CA ALA A 153 -9.76 3.02 11.01
C ALA A 153 -10.50 3.08 9.67
N VAL A 154 -10.79 1.93 9.03
CA VAL A 154 -11.56 1.87 7.78
C VAL A 154 -12.95 2.48 7.94
N VAL A 155 -13.64 2.16 9.03
CA VAL A 155 -14.98 2.71 9.32
C VAL A 155 -14.92 4.22 9.52
N ALA A 156 -13.89 4.74 10.21
CA ALA A 156 -13.73 6.17 10.43
C ALA A 156 -13.36 6.95 9.16
N GLU A 157 -12.70 6.30 8.20
CA GLU A 157 -12.27 6.92 6.94
C GLU A 157 -13.31 6.86 5.82
N ALA A 158 -14.29 5.95 5.90
CA ALA A 158 -15.27 5.72 4.84
C ALA A 158 -16.06 6.96 4.38
N ASP A 159 -16.25 7.95 5.26
CA ASP A 159 -16.96 9.20 4.95
C ASP A 159 -16.02 10.42 4.78
N ARG A 160 -14.69 10.23 4.85
CA ARG A 160 -13.76 11.33 4.59
C ARG A 160 -13.69 11.60 3.10
N LEU A 161 -13.98 12.84 2.72
CA LEU A 161 -13.65 13.36 1.39
C LEU A 161 -12.13 13.35 1.26
N ASP A 162 -11.63 12.41 0.47
CA ASP A 162 -10.21 12.31 0.17
C ASP A 162 -9.71 13.64 -0.42
N ALA A 163 -8.80 14.30 0.30
CA ALA A 163 -8.00 15.35 -0.31
C ALA A 163 -7.26 14.73 -1.50
N ASP A 164 -7.26 15.38 -2.67
CA ASP A 164 -6.74 14.81 -3.93
C ASP A 164 -5.26 14.38 -3.80
N LEU A 165 -5.04 13.15 -3.31
CA LEU A 165 -3.73 12.54 -3.08
C LEU A 165 -2.98 12.42 -4.40
N ALA A 166 -3.70 12.16 -5.49
CA ALA A 166 -3.14 12.18 -6.84
C ALA A 166 -2.63 13.57 -7.22
N ALA A 167 -3.33 14.66 -6.89
CA ALA A 167 -2.81 16.02 -7.11
C ALA A 167 -1.57 16.33 -6.26
N ARG A 168 -1.55 15.92 -4.98
CA ARG A 168 -0.36 16.10 -4.11
C ARG A 168 0.84 15.29 -4.62
N TRP A 169 0.58 14.05 -5.02
CA TRP A 169 1.55 13.16 -5.64
C TRP A 169 2.11 13.73 -6.94
N ARG A 170 1.26 14.25 -7.85
CA ARG A 170 1.69 14.91 -9.10
C ARG A 170 2.63 16.09 -8.84
N LYS A 171 2.38 16.86 -7.78
CA LYS A 171 3.23 17.99 -7.36
C LYS A 171 4.53 17.55 -6.65
N GLY A 172 4.64 16.26 -6.28
CA GLY A 172 5.75 15.74 -5.49
C GLY A 172 5.82 16.34 -4.09
N ASP A 173 4.69 16.77 -3.52
CA ASP A 173 4.62 17.39 -2.19
C ASP A 173 4.82 16.34 -1.08
N MET A 174 6.08 16.03 -0.81
CA MET A 174 6.45 14.99 0.16
C MET A 174 6.10 15.36 1.59
N VAL A 175 5.98 16.66 1.92
CA VAL A 175 5.56 17.11 3.25
C VAL A 175 4.08 16.84 3.44
N ALA A 176 3.26 17.10 2.42
CA ALA A 176 1.85 16.74 2.45
C ALA A 176 1.64 15.23 2.48
N ILE A 177 2.41 14.46 1.71
CA ILE A 177 2.35 12.99 1.74
C ILE A 177 2.77 12.46 3.12
N GLU A 178 3.85 12.94 3.71
CA GLU A 178 4.29 12.57 5.05
C GLU A 178 3.19 12.81 6.09
N ARG A 179 2.51 13.95 6.01
CA ARG A 179 1.42 14.30 6.93
C ARG A 179 0.25 13.33 6.83
N GLU A 180 -0.08 12.84 5.63
CA GLU A 180 -1.12 11.83 5.47
C GLU A 180 -0.71 10.49 6.11
N THR A 181 0.59 10.17 6.16
CA THR A 181 1.06 8.98 6.91
C THR A 181 0.90 9.09 8.44
N ARG A 182 0.48 10.25 8.97
CA ARG A 182 0.22 10.48 10.40
C ARG A 182 -1.27 10.48 10.73
N ARG A 183 -2.10 9.99 9.82
CA ARG A 183 -3.55 9.91 9.94
C ARG A 183 -4.00 8.50 9.58
N GLY A 184 -5.27 8.22 9.87
CA GLY A 184 -5.88 6.95 9.50
C GLY A 184 -5.20 5.76 10.12
N LEU A 185 -5.15 4.68 9.35
CA LEU A 185 -4.42 3.45 9.66
C LEU A 185 -3.00 3.69 10.21
N LEU A 186 -2.22 4.58 9.58
CA LEU A 186 -0.80 4.77 9.90
C LEU A 186 -0.55 5.72 11.09
N ALA A 187 -1.62 6.29 11.66
CA ALA A 187 -1.57 7.00 12.93
C ALA A 187 -1.54 6.04 14.13
N ASP A 188 -2.09 4.84 13.97
CA ASP A 188 -2.00 3.78 14.96
C ASP A 188 -0.53 3.28 15.06
N PRO A 189 0.09 3.29 16.25
CA PRO A 189 1.50 2.90 16.41
C PRO A 189 1.80 1.45 16.03
N GLU A 190 0.88 0.53 16.32
CA GLU A 190 1.04 -0.92 16.10
C GLU A 190 0.93 -1.21 14.61
N LEU A 191 -0.11 -0.68 13.96
CA LEU A 191 -0.29 -0.78 12.52
C LEU A 191 0.83 -0.06 11.77
N ARG A 192 1.31 1.09 12.24
CA ARG A 192 2.47 1.78 11.65
C ARG A 192 3.74 0.94 11.72
N ALA A 193 3.98 0.28 12.85
CA ALA A 193 5.16 -0.55 13.03
C ALA A 193 5.20 -1.69 12.00
N VAL A 194 4.05 -2.35 11.77
CA VAL A 194 3.93 -3.49 10.86
C VAL A 194 3.81 -3.05 9.40
N LEU A 195 2.86 -2.17 9.08
CA LEU A 195 2.44 -1.83 7.71
C LEU A 195 3.28 -0.73 7.05
N PHE A 196 4.18 -0.10 7.80
CA PHE A 196 5.01 0.98 7.29
C PHE A 196 6.50 0.83 7.65
N VAL A 197 6.84 0.92 8.94
CA VAL A 197 8.24 0.98 9.39
C VAL A 197 8.96 -0.35 9.17
N GLY A 198 8.32 -1.46 9.52
CA GLY A 198 8.84 -2.81 9.32
C GLY A 198 9.11 -3.10 7.84
N ARG A 199 8.14 -2.80 6.98
CA ARG A 199 8.26 -2.94 5.51
C ARG A 199 9.41 -2.10 4.97
N ASN A 200 9.48 -0.81 5.34
CA ASN A 200 10.57 0.06 4.89
C ASN A 200 11.95 -0.44 5.32
N ARG A 201 12.07 -0.99 6.54
CA ARG A 201 13.32 -1.57 7.02
C ARG A 201 13.73 -2.79 6.17
N ASP A 202 12.80 -3.72 5.96
CA ASP A 202 13.04 -4.92 5.15
C ASP A 202 13.42 -4.56 3.72
N TRP A 203 12.66 -3.65 3.09
CA TRP A 203 12.91 -3.21 1.73
C TRP A 203 14.23 -2.44 1.59
N THR A 204 14.56 -1.58 2.56
CA THR A 204 15.84 -0.87 2.59
C THR A 204 17.01 -1.87 2.54
N ALA A 205 16.95 -2.95 3.32
CA ALA A 205 17.99 -3.98 3.31
C ALA A 205 18.11 -4.66 1.92
N ARG A 206 16.97 -5.00 1.29
CA ARG A 206 16.97 -5.60 -0.06
C ARG A 206 17.48 -4.66 -1.14
N ILE A 207 17.12 -3.37 -1.08
CA ILE A 207 17.61 -2.33 -2.00
C ILE A 207 19.12 -2.13 -1.81
N ALA A 208 19.58 -2.02 -0.57
CA ALA A 208 21.01 -1.88 -0.26
C ALA A 208 21.81 -3.09 -0.78
N GLN A 209 21.29 -4.31 -0.59
CA GLN A 209 21.89 -5.52 -1.15
C GLN A 209 21.95 -5.48 -2.68
N ALA A 210 20.87 -5.06 -3.36
CA ALA A 210 20.86 -4.92 -4.81
C ALA A 210 21.97 -3.98 -5.31
N ILE A 211 22.10 -2.81 -4.67
CA ILE A 211 23.13 -1.83 -5.00
C ILE A 211 24.54 -2.43 -4.77
N LYS A 212 24.76 -3.12 -3.65
CA LYS A 212 26.06 -3.74 -3.31
C LYS A 212 26.46 -4.84 -4.29
N SER A 213 25.49 -5.58 -4.83
CA SER A 213 25.72 -6.61 -5.86
C SER A 213 25.91 -6.04 -7.27
N GLY A 214 26.09 -4.73 -7.42
CA GLY A 214 26.29 -4.07 -8.72
C GLY A 214 25.01 -3.91 -9.55
N ARG A 215 23.84 -4.23 -8.99
CA ARG A 215 22.56 -3.97 -9.66
C ARG A 215 22.21 -2.47 -9.57
N ARG A 216 21.35 -2.03 -10.49
CA ARG A 216 20.88 -0.66 -10.60
C ARG A 216 19.36 -0.63 -10.65
N PRO A 217 18.69 -0.87 -9.51
CA PRO A 217 17.24 -0.99 -9.49
C PRO A 217 16.55 0.37 -9.65
N PHE A 218 15.48 0.40 -10.43
CA PHE A 218 14.41 1.37 -10.31
C PHE A 218 13.39 0.84 -9.32
N VAL A 219 13.36 1.40 -8.11
CA VAL A 219 12.50 0.99 -7.01
C VAL A 219 11.21 1.81 -7.04
N ALA A 220 10.08 1.15 -7.23
CA ALA A 220 8.76 1.76 -7.29
C ALA A 220 7.85 1.18 -6.19
N VAL A 221 7.57 1.98 -5.16
CA VAL A 221 6.68 1.63 -4.05
C VAL A 221 5.79 2.83 -3.72
N GLY A 222 4.70 2.62 -2.98
CA GLY A 222 3.71 3.61 -2.62
C GLY A 222 4.35 4.87 -2.04
N ALA A 223 3.88 6.04 -2.47
CA ALA A 223 4.53 7.31 -2.19
C ALA A 223 4.68 7.62 -0.70
N ALA A 224 3.79 7.07 0.14
CA ALA A 224 3.93 7.12 1.60
C ALA A 224 5.31 6.59 2.05
N HIS A 225 5.79 5.48 1.48
CA HIS A 225 7.07 4.85 1.84
C HIS A 225 8.29 5.70 1.47
N MET A 226 8.11 6.77 0.70
CA MET A 226 9.17 7.72 0.36
C MET A 226 9.23 8.92 1.32
N ALA A 227 8.25 9.07 2.21
CA ALA A 227 8.03 10.29 2.97
C ALA A 227 8.58 10.19 4.41
N GLY A 228 9.12 11.31 4.90
CA GLY A 228 9.53 11.47 6.29
C GLY A 228 10.77 10.66 6.74
N PRO A 229 11.09 10.71 8.04
CA PRO A 229 12.29 10.08 8.62
C PRO A 229 12.25 8.55 8.61
N GLU A 230 11.05 7.97 8.50
CA GLU A 230 10.80 6.53 8.45
C GLU A 230 10.68 6.02 7.00
N GLY A 231 10.80 6.89 6.00
CA GLY A 231 10.78 6.51 4.58
C GLY A 231 12.09 5.91 4.09
N LEU A 232 12.02 5.19 2.96
CA LEU A 232 13.17 4.56 2.30
C LEU A 232 14.34 5.52 2.04
N PRO A 233 14.14 6.76 1.54
CA PRO A 233 15.26 7.69 1.31
C PRO A 233 16.02 8.00 2.59
N ALA A 234 15.32 8.24 3.70
CA ALA A 234 15.92 8.53 4.99
C ALA A 234 16.62 7.29 5.59
N MET A 235 16.02 6.11 5.45
CA MET A 235 16.62 4.85 5.89
C MET A 235 17.90 4.50 5.13
N LEU A 236 17.93 4.69 3.81
CA LEU A 236 19.13 4.50 2.99
C LEU A 236 20.22 5.53 3.34
N ALA A 237 19.86 6.79 3.55
CA ALA A 237 20.82 7.82 3.97
C ALA A 237 21.51 7.45 5.30
N ARG A 238 20.76 6.91 6.27
CA ARG A 238 21.32 6.39 7.53
C ARG A 238 22.27 5.20 7.35
N GLN A 239 22.18 4.48 6.24
CA GLN A 239 23.13 3.41 5.88
C GLN A 239 24.36 3.92 5.09
N GLY A 240 24.53 5.23 4.96
CA GLY A 240 25.69 5.85 4.30
C GLY A 240 25.54 6.05 2.79
N TYR A 241 24.34 5.88 2.23
CA TYR A 241 24.08 6.21 0.83
C TYR A 241 23.84 7.71 0.65
N THR A 242 24.43 8.29 -0.41
CA THR A 242 24.05 9.63 -0.87
C THR A 242 22.69 9.57 -1.55
N VAL A 243 21.74 10.36 -1.06
CA VAL A 243 20.38 10.43 -1.61
C VAL A 243 20.14 11.81 -2.20
N THR A 244 19.88 11.85 -3.50
CA THR A 244 19.63 13.10 -4.23
C THR A 244 18.22 13.07 -4.80
N ARG A 245 17.42 14.09 -4.48
CA ARG A 245 16.10 14.25 -5.10
C ARG A 245 16.28 14.68 -6.55
N VAL A 246 15.74 13.90 -7.47
CA VAL A 246 15.82 14.18 -8.91
C VAL A 246 14.59 14.90 -9.46
N GLN A 247 13.47 14.93 -8.74
CA GLN A 247 12.21 15.53 -9.20
C GLN A 247 12.26 17.06 -9.12
#